data_AF-X0WMK8-F1
#
_entry.id   AF-X0WMK8-F1
#
_cell.length_a   1.000
_cell.length_b   1.000
_cell.length_c   1.000
_cell.angle_alpha   90.00
_cell.angle_beta   90.00
_cell.angle_gamma   90.00
#
_symmetry.space_group_name_H-M   'P 1'
#
loop_
_entity.id
_entity.type
_entity.pdbx_description
1 polymer ?
#
loop_
_entity_poly.entity_id
_entity_poly.type
_entity_poly.pdbx_seq_one_letter_code
_entity_poly.pdbx_strand_id
1 'polypeptide(L)'
;SRIMEQLWNLFDEADIVIAHNAVKFDCRKANTRFIANGLKLPSPVKVVDTLKMARRDFAFTSNRLGDLGVFLGVGKKLKTGGFDLWKGCMSGHKPSWDKMVKYCKGDVRLLEKVYLKLRPFSRNHPNSGVYEGEMKCICGSTRLQKRGFAVTNAQRYQRYQCQSCGSWCRDKIATIKGRRLTANV
;
A
#
# COMPACT_ATOMS: atom_id res chain seq x y z
N SER A 1 -5.68 22.25 17.07
CA SER A 1 -5.41 21.13 18.01
C SER A 1 -4.08 20.51 17.64
N ARG A 2 -3.08 20.56 18.53
CA ARG A 2 -1.69 20.16 18.25
C ARG A 2 -1.57 18.77 17.60
N ILE A 3 -2.33 17.78 18.07
CA ILE A 3 -2.27 16.41 17.55
C ILE A 3 -2.84 16.33 16.12
N MET A 4 -3.91 17.09 15.83
CA MET A 4 -4.51 17.09 14.50
C MET A 4 -3.63 17.81 13.49
N GLU A 5 -2.97 18.90 13.88
CA GLU A 5 -1.98 19.60 13.05
C GLU A 5 -0.78 18.71 12.73
N GLN A 6 -0.25 17.98 13.72
CA GLN A 6 0.84 17.02 13.48
C GLN A 6 0.42 15.89 12.54
N LEU A 7 -0.78 15.31 12.73
CA LEU A 7 -1.29 14.29 11.82
C LEU A 7 -1.50 14.85 10.41
N TRP A 8 -1.97 16.09 10.29
CA TRP A 8 -2.17 16.75 9.01
C TRP A 8 -0.85 16.92 8.26
N ASN A 9 0.19 17.41 8.93
CA ASN A 9 1.53 17.58 8.34
C ASN A 9 2.10 16.26 7.83
N LEU A 10 1.89 15.15 8.57
CA LEU A 10 2.33 13.81 8.13
C LEU A 10 1.61 13.34 6.84
N PHE A 11 0.37 13.75 6.62
CA PHE A 11 -0.33 13.45 5.37
C PHE A 11 0.13 14.37 4.24
N ASP A 12 0.43 15.63 4.56
CA ASP A 12 0.83 16.64 3.57
C ASP A 12 2.23 16.38 3.01
N GLU A 13 3.15 15.88 3.83
CA GLU A 13 4.52 15.55 3.40
C GLU A 13 4.63 14.22 2.61
N ALA A 14 3.60 13.38 2.63
CA ALA A 14 3.68 12.02 2.12
C ALA A 14 3.23 11.92 0.65
N ASP A 15 4.10 11.40 -0.23
CA ASP A 15 3.71 11.03 -1.59
C ASP A 15 2.83 9.76 -1.62
N ILE A 16 3.16 8.81 -0.72
CA ILE A 16 2.52 7.50 -0.64
C ILE A 16 2.31 7.11 0.83
N VAL A 17 1.08 6.79 1.19
CA VAL A 17 0.72 6.21 2.49
C VAL A 17 0.40 4.73 2.31
N ILE A 18 1.11 3.87 3.04
CA ILE A 18 0.85 2.43 3.09
C ILE A 18 0.10 2.10 4.36
N ALA A 19 -1.05 1.44 4.23
CA ALA A 19 -1.91 1.13 5.36
C ALA A 19 -2.76 -0.12 5.13
N HIS A 20 -3.49 -0.54 6.17
CA HIS A 20 -4.47 -1.62 6.08
C HIS A 20 -5.86 -1.07 6.37
N ASN A 21 -6.75 -1.06 5.36
CA ASN A 21 -8.10 -0.51 5.44
C ASN A 21 -8.19 1.02 5.59
N ALA A 22 -7.11 1.76 5.30
CA ALA A 22 -7.10 3.21 5.49
C ALA A 22 -8.15 3.96 4.67
N VAL A 23 -8.46 3.50 3.45
CA VAL A 23 -9.40 4.23 2.58
C VAL A 23 -10.82 4.22 3.16
N LYS A 24 -11.20 3.15 3.88
CA LYS A 24 -12.52 3.06 4.54
C LYS A 24 -12.48 3.51 6.00
N PHE A 25 -11.31 3.60 6.61
CA PHE A 25 -11.17 3.93 8.02
C PHE A 25 -10.28 5.16 8.25
N ASP A 26 -8.95 5.01 8.30
CA ASP A 26 -8.01 6.04 8.74
C ASP A 26 -8.17 7.36 7.99
N CYS A 27 -8.18 7.35 6.65
CA CYS A 27 -8.29 8.57 5.85
C CYS A 27 -9.63 9.28 6.09
N ARG A 28 -10.73 8.53 6.22
CA ARG A 28 -12.05 9.11 6.49
C ARG A 28 -12.12 9.71 7.89
N LYS A 29 -11.60 8.99 8.88
CA LYS A 29 -11.53 9.46 10.27
C LYS A 29 -10.66 10.70 10.39
N ALA A 30 -9.49 10.71 9.74
CA ALA A 30 -8.60 11.87 9.69
C ALA A 30 -9.31 13.08 9.05
N ASN A 31 -9.90 12.92 7.86
CA ASN A 31 -10.61 14.01 7.18
C ASN A 31 -11.76 14.58 8.03
N THR A 32 -12.57 13.72 8.69
CA THR A 32 -13.61 14.18 9.62
C THR A 32 -13.02 15.00 10.77
N ARG A 33 -11.84 14.65 11.28
CA ARG A 33 -11.19 15.42 12.34
C ARG A 33 -10.53 16.69 11.82
N PHE A 34 -9.99 16.69 10.61
CA PHE A 34 -9.42 17.88 9.97
C PHE A 34 -10.49 18.96 9.79
N ILE A 35 -11.63 18.61 9.17
CA ILE A 35 -12.73 19.58 8.99
C ILE A 35 -13.29 20.08 10.32
N ALA A 36 -13.44 19.20 11.32
CA ALA A 36 -13.91 19.59 12.65
C ALA A 36 -12.92 20.52 13.39
N ASN A 37 -11.65 20.58 12.97
CA ASN A 37 -10.63 21.46 13.53
C ASN A 37 -10.31 22.66 12.60
N GLY A 38 -11.11 22.90 11.56
CA GLY A 38 -10.87 24.00 10.60
C GLY A 38 -9.64 23.81 9.70
N LEU A 39 -9.08 22.60 9.65
CA LEU A 39 -7.95 22.27 8.77
C LEU A 39 -8.48 21.97 7.36
N LYS A 40 -7.74 22.43 6.35
CA LYS A 40 -8.02 22.14 4.94
C LYS A 40 -7.63 20.70 4.60
N LEU A 41 -7.91 20.25 3.37
CA LEU A 41 -7.36 18.98 2.91
C LEU A 41 -5.82 19.07 2.83
N PRO A 42 -5.08 18.04 3.28
CA PRO A 42 -3.65 17.92 2.98
C PRO A 42 -3.45 17.65 1.48
N SER A 43 -2.19 17.75 1.03
CA SER A 43 -1.79 17.44 -0.33
C SER A 43 -2.28 16.05 -0.78
N PRO A 44 -2.69 15.87 -2.05
CA PRO A 44 -3.21 14.59 -2.52
C PRO A 44 -2.20 13.45 -2.43
N VAL A 45 -2.41 12.54 -1.48
CA VAL A 45 -1.53 11.38 -1.25
C VAL A 45 -2.03 10.11 -1.96
N LYS A 46 -1.12 9.30 -2.50
CA LYS A 46 -1.48 7.96 -3.00
C LYS A 46 -1.58 6.98 -1.84
N VAL A 47 -2.71 6.29 -1.73
CA VAL A 47 -2.91 5.29 -0.65
C VAL A 47 -2.74 3.88 -1.19
N VAL A 48 -1.74 3.16 -0.67
CA VAL A 48 -1.56 1.72 -0.87
C VAL A 48 -2.25 0.98 0.27
N ASP A 49 -3.50 0.58 0.02
CA ASP A 49 -4.32 -0.15 0.98
C ASP A 49 -4.18 -1.67 0.81
N THR A 50 -3.44 -2.30 1.72
CA THR A 50 -3.18 -3.74 1.69
C THR A 50 -4.43 -4.60 1.81
N LEU A 51 -5.50 -4.13 2.47
CA LEU A 51 -6.77 -4.85 2.53
C LEU A 51 -7.44 -4.88 1.15
N LYS A 52 -7.41 -3.74 0.43
CA LYS A 52 -7.92 -3.69 -0.94
C LYS A 52 -7.10 -4.57 -1.89
N MET A 53 -5.77 -4.53 -1.76
CA MET A 53 -4.89 -5.41 -2.53
C MET A 53 -5.21 -6.89 -2.28
N ALA A 54 -5.29 -7.29 -1.01
CA ALA A 54 -5.61 -8.65 -0.60
C ALA A 54 -6.94 -9.13 -1.23
N ARG A 55 -7.99 -8.31 -1.18
CA ARG A 55 -9.30 -8.65 -1.75
C ARG A 55 -9.36 -8.66 -3.28
N ARG A 56 -8.54 -7.85 -3.94
CA ARG A 56 -8.56 -7.71 -5.41
C ARG A 56 -7.79 -8.83 -6.08
N ASP A 57 -6.60 -9.13 -5.56
CA ASP A 57 -5.62 -9.98 -6.25
C ASP A 57 -5.53 -11.39 -5.66
N PHE A 58 -6.15 -11.65 -4.50
CA PHE A 58 -6.01 -12.90 -3.76
C PHE A 58 -7.35 -13.41 -3.19
N ALA A 59 -7.39 -14.70 -2.89
CA ALA A 59 -8.52 -15.39 -2.26
C ALA A 59 -8.13 -15.96 -0.89
N PHE A 60 -7.60 -15.12 0.01
CA PHE A 60 -7.29 -15.55 1.38
C PHE A 60 -8.57 -15.87 2.16
N THR A 61 -8.49 -16.85 3.07
CA THR A 61 -9.60 -17.22 3.96
C THR A 61 -10.03 -16.07 4.89
N SER A 62 -9.06 -15.26 5.32
CA SER A 62 -9.30 -14.00 6.03
C SER A 62 -8.34 -12.93 5.55
N ASN A 63 -8.85 -11.71 5.41
CA ASN A 63 -8.07 -10.55 5.00
C ASN A 63 -7.70 -9.63 6.17
N ARG A 64 -7.90 -10.06 7.42
CA ARG A 64 -7.44 -9.29 8.58
C ARG A 64 -5.91 -9.29 8.60
N LEU A 65 -5.30 -8.14 8.94
CA LEU A 65 -3.84 -8.01 8.98
C LEU A 65 -3.12 -9.12 9.75
N GLY A 66 -3.65 -9.52 10.92
CA GLY A 66 -3.08 -10.59 11.73
C GLY A 66 -3.11 -11.95 11.03
N ASP A 67 -4.21 -12.26 10.35
CA ASP A 67 -4.41 -13.54 9.66
C ASP A 67 -3.54 -13.61 8.40
N LEU A 68 -3.44 -12.49 7.66
CA LEU A 68 -2.49 -12.35 6.54
C LEU A 68 -1.04 -12.53 7.00
N GLY A 69 -0.69 -11.95 8.14
CA GLY A 69 0.64 -12.10 8.73
C GLY A 69 1.00 -13.56 9.01
N VAL A 70 0.06 -14.32 9.58
CA VAL A 70 0.21 -15.75 9.86
C VAL A 70 0.30 -16.55 8.57
N PHE A 71 -0.64 -16.34 7.64
CA PHE A 71 -0.68 -17.04 6.36
C PHE A 71 0.60 -16.85 5.54
N LEU A 72 1.13 -15.63 5.51
CA LEU A 72 2.35 -15.29 4.76
C LEU A 72 3.64 -15.65 5.52
N GLY A 73 3.54 -16.17 6.74
CA GLY A 73 4.69 -16.55 7.58
C GLY A 73 5.54 -15.36 8.03
N VAL A 74 4.96 -14.16 8.16
CA VAL A 74 5.71 -12.91 8.47
C VAL A 74 5.47 -12.35 9.86
N GLY A 75 4.53 -12.91 10.62
CA GLY A 75 4.31 -12.60 12.02
C GLY A 75 2.85 -12.66 12.44
N LYS A 76 2.60 -12.43 13.73
CA LYS A 76 1.26 -12.45 14.31
C LYS A 76 0.99 -11.13 15.04
N LYS A 77 -0.28 -10.73 15.00
CA LYS A 77 -0.76 -9.56 15.76
C LYS A 77 -0.66 -9.80 17.27
N LEU A 78 -0.16 -8.82 18.01
CA LEU A 78 -0.17 -8.86 19.47
C LEU A 78 -1.61 -8.77 20.00
N LYS A 79 -1.93 -9.50 21.07
CA LYS A 79 -3.24 -9.40 21.73
C LYS A 79 -3.31 -8.11 22.56
N THR A 80 -4.32 -7.27 22.34
CA THR A 80 -4.48 -5.98 23.04
C THR A 80 -5.14 -6.06 24.40
N GLY A 81 -5.77 -7.18 24.76
CA GLY A 81 -6.68 -7.22 25.91
C GLY A 81 -8.01 -6.49 25.64
N GLY A 82 -8.31 -6.15 24.39
CA GLY A 82 -9.61 -5.60 23.99
C GLY A 82 -9.87 -4.19 24.53
N PHE A 83 -11.13 -3.95 24.92
CA PHE A 83 -11.63 -2.64 25.34
C PHE A 83 -11.04 -2.15 26.67
N ASP A 84 -10.55 -3.06 27.53
CA ASP A 84 -9.94 -2.68 28.81
C ASP A 84 -8.68 -1.84 28.63
N LEU A 85 -7.89 -2.12 27.59
CA LEU A 85 -6.73 -1.30 27.25
C LEU A 85 -7.13 0.14 26.93
N TRP A 86 -8.27 0.31 26.24
CA TRP A 86 -8.79 1.63 25.87
C TRP A 86 -9.26 2.40 27.10
N LYS A 87 -10.04 1.76 27.97
CA LYS A 87 -10.48 2.36 29.25
C LYS A 87 -9.29 2.85 30.07
N GLY A 88 -8.24 2.03 30.18
CA GLY A 88 -7.01 2.43 30.88
C GLY A 88 -6.31 3.63 30.23
N CYS A 89 -6.27 3.72 28.89
CA CYS A 89 -5.71 4.90 28.23
C CYS A 89 -6.57 6.15 28.51
N MET A 90 -7.89 6.03 28.45
CA MET A 90 -8.83 7.13 28.73
C MET A 90 -8.75 7.62 30.17
N SER A 91 -8.42 6.75 31.13
CA SER A 91 -8.22 7.13 32.53
C SER A 91 -6.81 7.68 32.83
N GLY A 92 -5.98 7.89 31.81
CA GLY A 92 -4.61 8.40 31.98
C GLY A 92 -3.61 7.36 32.54
N HIS A 93 -3.96 6.07 32.56
CA HIS A 93 -3.10 5.03 33.09
C HIS A 93 -1.87 4.81 32.20
N LYS A 94 -0.70 5.25 32.68
CA LYS A 94 0.55 5.24 31.91
C LYS A 94 0.95 3.86 31.37
N PRO A 95 0.88 2.75 32.13
CA PRO A 95 1.16 1.41 31.59
C PRO A 95 0.23 1.00 30.44
N SER A 96 -1.04 1.44 30.47
CA SER A 96 -1.98 1.19 29.37
C SER A 96 -1.57 1.94 28.11
N TRP A 97 -1.13 3.20 28.24
CA TRP A 97 -0.56 3.96 27.13
C TRP A 97 0.68 3.31 26.55
N ASP A 98 1.61 2.85 27.39
CA ASP A 98 2.84 2.20 26.92
C ASP A 98 2.54 0.90 26.17
N LYS A 99 1.58 0.13 26.66
CA LYS A 99 1.07 -1.06 25.98
C LYS A 99 0.38 -0.73 24.66
N MET A 100 -0.42 0.35 24.61
CA MET A 100 -1.07 0.81 23.37
C MET A 100 -0.03 1.21 22.32
N VAL A 101 0.97 2.01 22.70
CA VAL A 101 2.07 2.42 21.80
C VAL A 101 2.83 1.21 21.27
N LYS A 102 3.17 0.24 22.15
CA LYS A 102 3.84 -1.00 21.74
C LYS A 102 3.02 -1.79 20.72
N TYR A 103 1.71 -1.88 20.93
CA TYR A 103 0.78 -2.54 20.03
C TYR A 103 0.70 -1.83 18.66
N CYS A 104 0.47 -0.51 18.64
CA CYS A 104 0.40 0.27 17.39
C CYS A 104 1.69 0.15 16.57
N LYS A 105 2.86 0.24 17.22
CA LYS A 105 4.16 0.01 16.56
C LYS A 105 4.30 -1.41 16.01
N GLY A 106 3.76 -2.40 16.72
CA GLY A 106 3.72 -3.80 16.27
C GLY A 106 2.87 -3.98 15.01
N ASP A 107 1.71 -3.36 14.96
CA ASP A 107 0.81 -3.38 13.80
C ASP A 107 1.47 -2.75 12.56
N VAL A 108 2.17 -1.62 12.71
CA VAL A 108 2.90 -0.98 11.61
C VAL A 108 4.01 -1.90 11.07
N ARG A 109 4.80 -2.54 11.94
CA ARG A 109 5.83 -3.49 11.51
C ARG A 109 5.25 -4.71 10.81
N LEU A 110 4.11 -5.22 11.28
CA LEU A 110 3.45 -6.37 10.64
C LEU A 110 2.88 -5.96 9.27
N LEU A 111 2.25 -4.78 9.19
CA LEU A 111 1.76 -4.20 7.96
C LEU A 111 2.86 -4.08 6.92
N GLU A 112 4.02 -3.52 7.27
CA GLU A 112 5.15 -3.39 6.35
C GLU A 112 5.54 -4.75 5.76
N LYS A 113 5.70 -5.78 6.60
CA LYS A 113 6.08 -7.13 6.14
C LYS A 113 5.02 -7.74 5.23
N VAL A 114 3.74 -7.62 5.58
CA VAL A 114 2.62 -8.10 4.75
C VAL A 114 2.61 -7.35 3.42
N TYR A 115 2.71 -6.02 3.46
CA TYR A 115 2.79 -5.17 2.28
C TYR A 115 3.92 -5.61 1.34
N LEU A 116 5.14 -5.83 1.84
CA LEU A 116 6.28 -6.24 1.03
C LEU A 116 6.05 -7.59 0.32
N LYS A 117 5.30 -8.51 0.94
CA LYS A 117 4.91 -9.80 0.33
C LYS A 117 3.84 -9.64 -0.74
N LEU A 118 2.86 -8.76 -0.53
CA LEU A 118 1.76 -8.55 -1.48
C LEU A 118 2.18 -7.65 -2.66
N ARG A 119 3.09 -6.69 -2.43
CA ARG A 119 3.50 -5.66 -3.40
C ARG A 119 3.80 -6.20 -4.79
N PRO A 120 4.60 -7.26 -4.98
CA PRO A 120 4.97 -7.74 -6.32
C PRO A 120 3.79 -8.16 -7.21
N PHE A 121 2.66 -8.53 -6.60
CA PHE A 121 1.46 -8.99 -7.31
C PHE A 121 0.51 -7.85 -7.67
N SER A 122 0.74 -6.64 -7.14
CA SER A 122 -0.17 -5.52 -7.34
C SER A 122 -0.06 -4.94 -8.75
N ARG A 123 -1.19 -4.92 -9.48
CA ARG A 123 -1.27 -4.36 -10.84
C ARG A 123 -1.33 -2.83 -10.88
N ASN A 124 -1.80 -2.20 -9.79
CA ASN A 124 -2.04 -0.75 -9.71
C ASN A 124 -1.21 -0.10 -8.59
N HIS A 125 -0.02 -0.63 -8.30
CA HIS A 125 0.86 -0.03 -7.29
C HIS A 125 1.52 1.24 -7.85
N PRO A 126 1.59 2.35 -7.09
CA PRO A 126 2.39 3.51 -7.48
C PRO A 126 3.85 3.10 -7.68
N ASN A 127 4.45 3.45 -8.81
CA ASN A 127 5.83 3.10 -9.09
C ASN A 127 6.72 4.31 -8.79
N SER A 128 7.69 4.16 -7.87
CA SER A 128 8.61 5.25 -7.50
C SER A 128 9.44 5.74 -8.69
N GLY A 129 9.76 4.86 -9.64
CA GLY A 129 10.46 5.21 -10.87
C GLY A 129 9.68 6.20 -11.77
N VAL A 130 8.37 6.37 -11.55
CA VAL A 130 7.62 7.44 -12.23
C VAL A 130 8.01 8.82 -11.70
N TYR A 131 8.22 8.95 -10.39
CA TYR A 131 8.60 10.19 -9.74
C TYR A 131 10.09 10.50 -9.93
N GLU A 132 10.93 9.47 -9.95
CA GLU A 132 12.39 9.59 -10.12
C GLU A 132 12.83 9.68 -11.59
N GLY A 133 11.91 9.49 -12.56
CA GLY A 133 12.26 9.47 -13.98
C GLY A 133 12.99 8.22 -14.47
N GLU A 134 13.10 7.18 -13.63
CA GLU A 134 13.86 5.96 -13.92
C GLU A 134 12.96 4.74 -14.16
N MET A 135 13.38 3.83 -15.04
CA MET A 135 12.68 2.57 -15.25
C MET A 135 12.99 1.58 -14.12
N LYS A 136 12.12 1.56 -13.10
CA LYS A 136 12.21 0.67 -11.94
C LYS A 136 11.01 -0.25 -11.82
N CYS A 137 11.23 -1.40 -11.21
CA CYS A 137 10.13 -2.22 -10.71
C CYS A 137 9.43 -1.50 -9.54
N ILE A 138 8.16 -1.85 -9.26
CA ILE A 138 7.43 -1.40 -8.07
C ILE A 138 8.13 -1.77 -6.75
N CYS A 139 9.11 -2.66 -6.77
CA CYS A 139 9.96 -2.95 -5.61
C CYS A 139 11.17 -2.01 -5.45
N GLY A 140 11.39 -1.09 -6.39
CA GLY A 140 12.55 -0.19 -6.47
C GLY A 140 13.74 -0.74 -7.28
N SER A 141 13.76 -2.04 -7.60
CA SER A 141 14.88 -2.64 -8.33
C SER A 141 14.91 -2.25 -9.81
N THR A 142 16.12 -2.01 -10.32
CA THR A 142 16.44 -1.80 -11.75
C THR A 142 16.86 -3.09 -12.46
N ARG A 143 16.94 -4.23 -11.73
CA ARG A 143 17.28 -5.55 -12.33
C ARG A 143 16.10 -6.10 -13.12
N LEU A 144 15.93 -5.57 -14.32
CA LEU A 144 14.83 -5.87 -15.22
C LEU A 144 15.31 -6.69 -16.40
N GLN A 145 14.68 -7.84 -16.63
CA GLN A 145 14.93 -8.63 -17.82
C GLN A 145 13.82 -8.35 -18.85
N LYS A 146 14.22 -7.95 -20.05
CA LYS A 146 13.35 -7.75 -21.20
C LYS A 146 12.71 -9.07 -21.62
N ARG A 147 11.37 -9.17 -21.59
CA ARG A 147 10.61 -10.41 -21.83
C ARG A 147 9.28 -10.17 -22.53
N GLY A 148 9.25 -10.43 -23.84
CA GLY A 148 8.05 -10.37 -24.66
C GLY A 148 7.39 -8.98 -24.66
N PHE A 149 6.08 -8.93 -24.90
CA PHE A 149 5.36 -7.65 -25.03
C PHE A 149 4.06 -7.67 -24.24
N ALA A 150 3.70 -6.52 -23.67
CA ALA A 150 2.37 -6.26 -23.15
C ALA A 150 1.54 -5.61 -24.25
N VAL A 151 0.43 -6.23 -24.60
CA VAL A 151 -0.50 -5.70 -25.62
C VAL A 151 -1.71 -5.13 -24.91
N THR A 152 -2.15 -3.96 -25.38
CA THR A 152 -3.42 -3.32 -25.03
C THR A 152 -4.25 -3.20 -26.30
N ASN A 153 -5.51 -2.80 -26.18
CA ASN A 153 -6.40 -2.62 -27.34
C ASN A 153 -5.84 -1.65 -28.40
N ALA A 154 -5.00 -0.69 -28.00
CA ALA A 154 -4.46 0.35 -28.89
C ALA A 154 -2.96 0.21 -29.18
N GLN A 155 -2.18 -0.40 -28.27
CA GLN A 155 -0.72 -0.31 -28.31
C GLN A 155 -0.02 -1.57 -27.80
N ARG A 156 1.20 -1.80 -28.29
CA ARG A 156 2.13 -2.83 -27.83
C ARG A 156 3.29 -2.17 -27.11
N TYR A 157 3.65 -2.68 -25.94
CA TYR A 157 4.76 -2.19 -25.14
C TYR A 157 5.75 -3.31 -24.88
N GLN A 158 7.03 -2.97 -24.81
CA GLN A 158 8.02 -3.89 -24.31
C GLN A 158 7.74 -4.21 -22.83
N ARG A 159 7.73 -5.50 -22.49
CA ARG A 159 7.50 -5.99 -21.13
C ARG A 159 8.81 -6.44 -20.48
N TYR A 160 8.88 -6.32 -19.16
CA TYR A 160 10.02 -6.72 -18.33
C TYR A 160 9.55 -7.53 -17.13
N GLN A 161 10.38 -8.49 -16.73
CA GLN A 161 10.25 -9.17 -15.44
C GLN A 161 11.36 -8.71 -14.50
N CYS A 162 10.99 -8.27 -13.32
CA CYS A 162 11.94 -7.93 -12.27
C CYS A 162 12.60 -9.19 -11.69
N GLN A 163 13.92 -9.25 -11.75
CA GLN A 163 14.71 -10.37 -11.23
C GLN A 163 14.89 -10.33 -9.71
N SER A 164 14.41 -9.27 -9.03
CA SER A 164 14.46 -9.15 -7.56
C SER A 164 13.17 -9.63 -6.88
N CYS A 165 12.00 -9.31 -7.42
CA CYS A 165 10.71 -9.63 -6.79
C CYS A 165 9.75 -10.40 -7.70
N GLY A 166 10.13 -10.70 -8.94
CA GLY A 166 9.30 -11.42 -9.91
C GLY A 166 8.15 -10.61 -10.52
N SER A 167 7.91 -9.38 -10.07
CA SER A 167 6.86 -8.53 -10.61
C SER A 167 7.10 -8.17 -12.08
N TRP A 168 6.02 -7.90 -12.80
CA TRP A 168 6.04 -7.53 -14.21
C TRP A 168 5.80 -6.03 -14.37
N CYS A 169 6.57 -5.41 -15.25
CA CYS A 169 6.40 -4.01 -15.65
C CYS A 169 6.55 -3.88 -17.17
N ARG A 170 6.27 -2.69 -17.71
CA ARG A 170 6.36 -2.40 -19.14
C ARG A 170 6.91 -1.01 -19.38
N ASP A 171 7.46 -0.77 -20.57
CA ASP A 171 7.87 0.56 -21.00
C ASP A 171 6.68 1.53 -21.04
N LYS A 172 6.98 2.82 -20.84
CA LYS A 172 6.03 3.91 -20.99
C LYS A 172 5.73 4.20 -22.47
N ILE A 173 6.70 3.97 -23.35
CA ILE A 173 6.63 4.26 -24.78
C ILE A 173 6.19 2.99 -25.52
N ALA A 174 5.18 3.12 -26.38
CA ALA A 174 4.71 2.03 -27.21
C ALA A 174 5.76 1.65 -28.27
N THR A 175 5.97 0.34 -28.46
CA THR A 175 6.78 -0.23 -29.53
C THR A 175 5.91 -0.37 -30.79
N ILE A 176 5.67 0.73 -31.50
CA ILE A 176 4.86 0.69 -32.73
C ILE A 176 5.71 0.11 -33.88
N LYS A 177 5.46 -1.15 -34.25
CA LYS A 177 5.73 -1.69 -35.59
C LYS A 177 4.55 -2.59 -35.95
N GLY A 178 3.55 -2.02 -36.63
CA GLY A 178 2.37 -2.76 -37.08
C GLY A 178 2.67 -3.63 -38.29
N ARG A 179 2.18 -4.87 -38.28
CA ARG A 179 1.89 -5.67 -39.49
C ARG A 179 0.38 -5.85 -39.53
N ARG A 180 -0.27 -5.59 -40.67
CA ARG A 180 -1.70 -5.88 -40.89
C ARG A 180 -1.96 -7.36 -40.62
N LEU A 181 -2.89 -7.67 -39.72
CA LEU A 181 -3.47 -9.01 -39.59
C LEU A 181 -4.76 -9.00 -40.42
N THR A 182 -4.77 -9.72 -41.53
CA THR A 182 -6.00 -10.10 -42.22
C THR A 182 -6.58 -11.31 -41.50
N ALA A 183 -7.75 -11.15 -40.87
CA ALA A 183 -8.52 -12.28 -40.38
C ALA A 183 -9.31 -12.85 -41.57
N ASN A 184 -9.02 -14.11 -41.94
CA ASN A 184 -9.95 -14.89 -42.74
C ASN A 184 -10.93 -15.54 -41.76
N VAL A 185 -12.23 -15.36 -42.04
CA VAL A 185 -13.35 -15.96 -41.31
C VAL A 185 -13.41 -17.45 -41.59
#